data_AF-A0A2V5LBH8-F1
#
_entry.id   AF-A0A2V5LBH8-F1
#
_cell.length_a   1.000
_cell.length_b   1.000
_cell.length_c   1.000
_cell.angle_alpha   90.00
_cell.angle_beta   90.00
_cell.angle_gamma   90.00
#
_symmetry.space_group_name_H-M   'P 1'
#
loop_
_entity.id
_entity.type
_entity.pdbx_description
1 polymer ?
#
loop_
_entity_poly.entity_id
_entity_poly.type
_entity_poly.pdbx_seq_one_letter_code
_entity_poly.pdbx_strand_id
1 'polypeptide(L)'
;NTVDPGLAIAIPQSMDKIVAQAFGQARLMMWLLGIFASVALLLASIGIYGTVAYTVEQRTGEIGVRMALGAQTRDVLRLIVNQGMKPVVIGLAIGIVSAFGIGRLIATQLYQVSAHNPALLGGATVLLGTIALAACLLPARRATHVDPIVALRYE
;
A
#
# COMPACT_ATOMS: atom_id res chain seq x y z
N ASN A 1 57.92 35.99 -10.66
CA ASN A 1 57.28 34.71 -11.03
C ASN A 1 57.57 33.70 -9.94
N THR A 2 56.83 33.76 -8.83
CA THR A 2 56.98 32.84 -7.69
C THR A 2 55.61 32.65 -7.06
N VAL A 3 54.87 31.64 -7.54
CA VAL A 3 53.60 31.21 -6.96
C VAL A 3 53.91 30.34 -5.74
N ASP A 4 53.32 30.69 -4.61
CA ASP A 4 53.53 30.10 -3.28
C ASP A 4 53.02 28.64 -3.23
N PRO A 5 53.85 27.64 -2.85
CA PRO A 5 53.47 26.22 -2.87
C PRO A 5 52.53 25.81 -1.72
N GLY A 6 52.22 26.70 -0.79
CA GLY A 6 51.37 26.42 0.38
C GLY A 6 49.86 26.56 0.15
N LEU A 7 49.44 26.97 -1.04
CA LEU A 7 48.02 27.09 -1.34
C LEU A 7 47.43 25.70 -1.55
N ALA A 8 46.61 25.23 -0.60
CA ALA A 8 45.80 24.02 -0.76
C ALA A 8 44.95 24.22 -2.02
N ILE A 9 45.40 23.64 -3.13
CA ILE A 9 44.63 23.53 -4.36
C ILE A 9 43.46 22.62 -3.97
N ALA A 10 42.37 23.25 -3.54
CA ALA A 10 41.09 22.59 -3.42
C ALA A 10 40.77 22.10 -4.83
N ILE A 11 41.10 20.83 -5.10
CA ILE A 11 40.66 20.12 -6.29
C ILE A 11 39.17 20.42 -6.36
N PRO A 12 38.67 21.10 -7.40
CA PRO A 12 37.26 21.44 -7.51
C PRO A 12 36.50 20.12 -7.66
N GLN A 13 36.16 19.51 -6.53
CA GLN A 13 35.22 18.42 -6.49
C GLN A 13 33.88 19.10 -6.69
N SER A 14 33.21 18.78 -7.80
CA SER A 14 31.84 19.20 -8.01
C SER A 14 31.03 18.85 -6.76
N MET A 15 30.17 19.77 -6.32
CA MET A 15 29.21 19.51 -5.24
C MET A 15 28.49 18.18 -5.46
N ASP A 16 28.30 17.75 -6.72
CA ASP A 16 27.77 16.44 -7.11
C ASP A 16 28.48 15.23 -6.48
N LYS A 17 29.82 15.24 -6.32
CA LYS A 17 30.54 14.09 -5.73
C LYS A 17 30.39 14.02 -4.21
N ILE A 18 30.35 15.17 -3.53
CA ILE A 18 30.14 15.25 -2.07
C ILE A 18 28.68 14.90 -1.75
N VAL A 19 27.74 15.38 -2.55
CA VAL A 19 26.31 15.02 -2.50
C VAL A 19 26.13 13.53 -2.80
N ALA A 20 26.75 12.96 -3.84
CA ALA A 20 26.64 11.53 -4.13
C ALA A 20 27.18 10.64 -2.99
N GLN A 21 28.25 11.06 -2.32
CA GLN A 21 28.85 10.32 -1.21
C GLN A 21 28.04 10.46 0.09
N ALA A 22 27.41 11.63 0.33
CA ALA A 22 26.52 11.84 1.47
C ALA A 22 25.12 11.21 1.29
N PHE A 23 24.57 11.21 0.08
CA PHE A 23 23.25 10.63 -0.23
C PHE A 23 23.30 9.15 -0.63
N GLY A 24 24.48 8.55 -0.83
CA GLY A 24 24.60 7.13 -1.16
C GLY A 24 23.91 6.22 -0.14
N GLN A 25 24.12 6.49 1.16
CA GLN A 25 23.50 5.75 2.26
C GLN A 25 21.98 6.00 2.36
N ALA A 26 21.55 7.26 2.25
CA ALA A 26 20.12 7.60 2.25
C ALA A 26 19.37 6.99 1.06
N ARG A 27 19.99 6.96 -0.13
CA ARG A 27 19.43 6.36 -1.34
C ARG A 27 19.33 4.85 -1.24
N LEU A 28 20.34 4.18 -0.68
CA LEU A 28 20.28 2.75 -0.38
C LEU A 28 19.12 2.44 0.57
N MET A 29 18.98 3.22 1.64
CA MET A 29 17.92 3.03 2.63
C MET A 29 16.53 3.28 2.04
N MET A 30 16.37 4.30 1.19
CA MET A 30 15.14 4.55 0.43
C MET A 30 14.79 3.39 -0.51
N TRP A 31 15.76 2.83 -1.23
CA TRP A 31 15.53 1.67 -2.09
C TRP A 31 15.11 0.43 -1.29
N LEU A 32 15.81 0.13 -0.19
CA LEU A 32 15.46 -0.99 0.69
C LEU A 32 14.05 -0.83 1.24
N LEU A 33 13.71 0.37 1.76
CA LEU A 33 12.38 0.65 2.27
C LEU A 33 11.31 0.53 1.18
N GLY A 34 11.60 1.01 -0.04
CA GLY A 34 10.72 0.86 -1.19
C GLY A 34 10.45 -0.60 -1.55
N ILE A 35 11.48 -1.45 -1.53
CA ILE A 35 11.33 -2.90 -1.78
C ILE A 35 10.51 -3.55 -0.67
N PHE A 36 10.81 -3.27 0.60
CA PHE A 36 10.05 -3.82 1.73
C PHE A 36 8.58 -3.38 1.69
N ALA A 37 8.32 -2.11 1.41
CA ALA A 37 6.96 -1.60 1.27
C ALA A 37 6.21 -2.30 0.13
N SER A 38 6.88 -2.53 -1.01
CA SER A 38 6.31 -3.27 -2.14
C SER A 38 5.96 -4.72 -1.77
N VAL A 39 6.88 -5.44 -1.12
CA VAL A 39 6.64 -6.83 -0.67
C VAL A 39 5.51 -6.89 0.36
N ALA A 40 5.49 -5.98 1.34
CA ALA A 40 4.43 -5.90 2.33
C ALA A 40 3.06 -5.65 1.68
N LEU A 41 3.02 -4.79 0.67
CA LEU A 41 1.81 -4.48 -0.09
C LEU A 41 1.31 -5.69 -0.91
N LEU A 42 2.23 -6.44 -1.52
CA LEU A 42 1.90 -7.70 -2.20
C LEU A 42 1.32 -8.73 -1.22
N LEU A 43 1.98 -8.94 -0.08
CA LEU A 43 1.49 -9.86 0.95
C LEU A 43 0.12 -9.47 1.50
N ALA A 44 -0.10 -8.18 1.76
CA ALA A 44 -1.39 -7.67 2.18
C ALA A 44 -2.46 -7.93 1.11
N SER A 45 -2.14 -7.70 -0.16
CA SER A 45 -3.05 -7.95 -1.29
C SER A 45 -3.41 -9.43 -1.42
N ILE A 46 -2.44 -10.33 -1.25
CA ILE A 46 -2.67 -11.78 -1.27
C ILE A 46 -3.55 -12.21 -0.08
N GLY A 47 -3.31 -11.67 1.11
CA GLY A 47 -4.12 -11.96 2.29
C GLY A 47 -5.57 -11.48 2.15
N ILE A 48 -5.77 -10.28 1.60
CA ILE A 48 -7.11 -9.76 1.27
C ILE A 48 -7.79 -10.68 0.23
N TYR A 49 -7.08 -11.06 -0.84
CA TYR A 49 -7.61 -11.98 -1.83
C TYR A 49 -8.03 -13.32 -1.20
N GLY A 50 -7.17 -13.94 -0.39
CA GLY A 50 -7.44 -15.23 0.25
C GLY A 50 -8.62 -15.18 1.21
N THR A 51 -8.68 -14.15 2.08
CA THR A 51 -9.78 -13.98 3.03
C THR A 51 -11.12 -13.70 2.33
N VAL A 52 -11.12 -12.87 1.29
CA VAL A 52 -12.31 -12.57 0.50
C VAL A 52 -12.76 -13.80 -0.30
N ALA A 53 -11.85 -14.48 -0.98
CA ALA A 53 -12.16 -15.69 -1.76
C ALA A 53 -12.74 -16.79 -0.87
N TYR A 54 -12.15 -17.02 0.31
CA TYR A 54 -12.67 -17.98 1.29
C TYR A 54 -14.08 -17.60 1.77
N THR A 55 -14.33 -16.33 2.06
CA THR A 55 -15.65 -15.84 2.48
C THR A 55 -16.70 -16.02 1.38
N VAL A 56 -16.31 -15.84 0.12
CA VAL A 56 -17.17 -16.06 -1.04
C VAL A 56 -17.48 -17.54 -1.19
N GLU A 57 -16.48 -18.43 -1.17
CA GLU A 57 -16.67 -19.88 -1.25
C GLU A 57 -17.65 -20.37 -0.18
N GLN A 58 -17.47 -19.94 1.07
CA GLN A 58 -18.30 -20.34 2.20
C GLN A 58 -19.76 -19.80 2.13
N ARG A 59 -19.99 -18.75 1.33
CA ARG A 59 -21.33 -18.13 1.12
C ARG A 59 -21.88 -18.38 -0.30
N THR A 60 -21.21 -19.20 -1.12
CA THR A 60 -21.62 -19.45 -2.51
C THR A 60 -23.03 -20.00 -2.59
N GLY A 61 -23.44 -20.86 -1.64
CA GLY A 61 -24.80 -21.40 -1.58
C GLY A 61 -25.87 -20.31 -1.39
N GLU A 62 -25.67 -19.38 -0.45
CA GLU A 62 -26.60 -18.26 -0.22
C GLU A 62 -26.61 -17.27 -1.39
N ILE A 63 -25.43 -17.00 -1.97
CA ILE A 63 -25.28 -16.13 -3.14
C ILE A 63 -25.97 -16.74 -4.37
N GLY A 64 -25.83 -18.05 -4.57
CA GLY A 64 -26.48 -18.81 -5.65
C GLY A 64 -28.00 -18.79 -5.53
N VAL A 65 -28.54 -19.01 -4.33
CA VAL A 65 -30.00 -18.90 -4.08
C VAL A 65 -30.50 -17.48 -4.33
N ARG A 66 -29.78 -16.45 -3.86
CA ARG A 66 -30.14 -15.04 -4.14
C ARG A 66 -30.14 -14.72 -5.63
N MET A 67 -29.12 -15.18 -6.38
CA MET A 67 -29.06 -14.98 -7.83
C MET A 67 -30.18 -15.74 -8.57
N ALA A 68 -30.53 -16.95 -8.14
CA ALA A 68 -31.65 -17.71 -8.69
C ALA A 68 -33.01 -17.04 -8.45
N LEU A 69 -33.14 -16.31 -7.34
CA LEU A 69 -34.30 -15.48 -7.02
C LEU A 69 -34.29 -14.10 -7.73
N GLY A 70 -33.32 -13.83 -8.61
CA GLY A 70 -33.24 -12.61 -9.41
C GLY A 70 -32.41 -11.48 -8.81
N ALA A 71 -31.59 -11.74 -7.77
CA ALA A 71 -30.70 -10.73 -7.22
C ALA A 71 -29.66 -10.27 -8.25
N GLN A 72 -29.45 -8.95 -8.32
CA GLN A 72 -28.55 -8.35 -9.30
C GLN A 72 -27.08 -8.67 -8.92
N THR A 73 -26.26 -9.03 -9.91
CA THR A 73 -24.80 -9.26 -9.73
C THR A 73 -24.08 -8.07 -9.07
N ARG A 74 -24.64 -6.85 -9.20
CA ARG A 74 -24.20 -5.63 -8.51
C ARG A 74 -24.29 -5.71 -6.99
N ASP A 75 -25.32 -6.35 -6.43
CA ASP A 75 -25.50 -6.45 -4.98
C ASP A 75 -24.47 -7.40 -4.35
N VAL A 76 -24.17 -8.50 -5.06
CA VAL A 76 -23.10 -9.45 -4.68
C VAL A 76 -21.75 -8.76 -4.75
N LEU A 77 -21.46 -8.04 -5.84
CA LEU A 77 -20.22 -7.28 -5.99
C LEU A 77 -20.05 -6.24 -4.86
N ARG A 78 -21.11 -5.50 -4.54
CA ARG A 78 -21.09 -4.47 -3.49
C ARG A 78 -20.87 -5.08 -2.10
N LEU A 79 -21.47 -6.24 -1.83
CA LEU A 79 -21.29 -6.96 -0.57
C LEU A 79 -19.83 -7.40 -0.40
N ILE A 80 -19.25 -8.03 -1.43
CA ILE A 80 -17.86 -8.51 -1.42
C ILE A 80 -16.88 -7.34 -1.26
N VAL A 81 -17.06 -6.26 -2.03
CA VAL A 81 -16.20 -5.07 -1.95
C VAL A 81 -16.30 -4.41 -0.57
N ASN A 82 -17.49 -4.25 0.00
CA ASN A 82 -17.64 -3.69 1.35
C ASN A 82 -16.95 -4.56 2.40
N GLN A 83 -17.05 -5.88 2.27
CA GLN A 83 -16.47 -6.80 3.23
C GLN A 83 -14.94 -6.83 3.14
N GLY A 84 -14.38 -6.79 1.92
CA GLY A 84 -12.93 -6.65 1.68
C GLY A 84 -12.37 -5.27 2.03
N MET A 85 -13.15 -4.20 1.89
CA MET A 85 -12.71 -2.84 2.21
C MET A 85 -12.76 -2.50 3.71
N LYS A 86 -13.62 -3.16 4.51
CA LYS A 86 -13.65 -2.96 5.97
C LYS A 86 -12.27 -3.09 6.65
N PRO A 87 -11.52 -4.19 6.49
CA PRO A 87 -10.20 -4.33 7.12
C PRO A 87 -9.19 -3.30 6.59
N VAL A 88 -9.30 -2.92 5.31
CA VAL A 88 -8.45 -1.88 4.70
C VAL A 88 -8.68 -0.52 5.36
N VAL A 89 -9.94 -0.11 5.54
CA VAL A 89 -10.29 1.17 6.18
C VAL A 89 -9.82 1.20 7.63
N ILE A 90 -10.02 0.10 8.37
CA ILE A 90 -9.55 -0.03 9.76
C ILE A 90 -8.01 0.06 9.81
N GLY A 91 -7.31 -0.67 8.95
CA GLY A 91 -5.85 -0.64 8.86
C GLY A 91 -5.31 0.74 8.49
N LEU A 92 -5.96 1.46 7.56
CA LEU A 92 -5.63 2.83 7.20
C LEU A 92 -5.82 3.80 8.37
N ALA A 93 -6.95 3.72 9.07
CA ALA A 93 -7.22 4.57 10.23
C ALA A 93 -6.17 4.35 11.34
N ILE A 94 -5.88 3.09 11.67
CA ILE A 94 -4.85 2.74 12.65
C ILE A 94 -3.48 3.23 12.17
N GLY A 95 -3.12 2.98 10.91
CA GLY A 95 -1.84 3.39 10.35
C GLY A 95 -1.61 4.90 10.38
N ILE A 96 -2.65 5.69 10.08
CA ILE A 96 -2.61 7.16 10.18
C ILE A 96 -2.38 7.56 11.64
N VAL A 97 -3.19 7.05 12.58
CA VAL A 97 -3.05 7.37 14.01
C VAL A 97 -1.66 7.01 14.54
N SER A 98 -1.15 5.82 14.18
CA SER A 98 0.19 5.37 14.54
C SER A 98 1.28 6.24 13.93
N ALA A 99 1.13 6.67 12.67
CA ALA A 99 2.09 7.56 12.02
C ALA A 99 2.19 8.91 12.73
N PHE A 100 1.06 9.50 13.13
CA PHE A 100 1.03 10.73 13.94
C PHE A 100 1.66 10.51 15.33
N GLY A 101 1.32 9.40 16.00
CA GLY A 101 1.85 9.08 17.32
C GLY A 101 3.37 8.89 17.33
N ILE A 102 3.89 8.06 16.42
CA ILE A 102 5.33 7.80 16.29
C ILE A 102 6.06 9.05 15.79
N GLY A 103 5.51 9.74 14.79
CA GLY A 103 6.08 10.98 14.27
C GLY A 103 6.26 12.04 15.36
N ARG A 104 5.30 12.15 16.29
CA ARG A 104 5.40 13.04 17.45
C ARG A 104 6.52 12.64 18.42
N LEU A 105 6.68 11.35 18.72
CA LEU A 105 7.73 10.84 19.61
C LEU A 105 9.14 11.02 19.01
N ILE A 106 9.29 10.87 17.69
CA ILE A 106 10.57 11.09 17.02
C ILE A 106 10.87 12.59 16.91
N ALA A 107 9.87 13.43 16.63
CA ALA A 107 10.04 14.89 16.59
C ALA A 107 10.50 15.48 17.93
N THR A 108 10.15 14.86 19.05
CA THR A 108 10.66 15.28 20.38
C THR A 108 12.13 14.94 20.60
N GLN A 109 12.71 14.02 19.83
CA GLN A 109 14.12 13.58 19.94
C GLN A 109 15.03 14.19 18.85
N LEU A 110 14.49 14.58 17.69
CA LEU A 110 15.26 15.09 16.55
C LEU A 110 14.73 16.47 16.13
N TYR A 111 15.44 17.52 16.51
CA TYR A 111 15.17 18.91 16.10
C TYR A 111 15.13 18.99 14.56
N GLN A 112 14.10 19.66 14.00
CA GLN A 112 13.96 20.06 12.58
C GLN A 112 13.52 19.04 11.50
N VAL A 113 12.97 17.86 11.81
CA VAL A 113 12.26 17.09 10.76
C VAL A 113 10.80 17.49 10.75
N SER A 114 10.36 18.21 9.71
CA SER A 114 8.97 18.54 9.43
C SER A 114 8.17 17.27 9.12
N ALA A 115 7.90 16.47 10.16
CA ALA A 115 7.28 15.15 10.10
C ALA A 115 5.80 15.17 9.65
N HIS A 116 5.22 16.37 9.50
CA HIS A 116 3.82 16.59 9.21
C HIS A 116 3.65 17.21 7.82
N ASN A 117 4.04 16.49 6.78
CA ASN A 117 3.77 16.91 5.41
C ASN A 117 2.42 16.33 4.96
N PRO A 118 1.32 17.10 5.00
CA PRO A 118 -0.02 16.58 4.71
C PRO A 118 -0.16 16.05 3.29
N ALA A 119 0.63 16.58 2.35
CA ALA A 119 0.69 16.08 0.99
C ALA A 119 1.24 14.65 0.91
N LEU A 120 2.23 14.30 1.74
CA LEU A 120 2.85 12.98 1.75
C LEU A 120 1.91 11.94 2.37
N LEU A 121 1.29 12.27 3.52
CA LEU A 121 0.30 11.41 4.16
C LEU A 121 -0.94 11.23 3.28
N GLY A 122 -1.48 12.32 2.73
CA GLY A 122 -2.62 12.27 1.80
C GLY A 122 -2.30 11.45 0.56
N GLY A 123 -1.13 11.66 -0.04
CA GLY A 123 -0.67 10.88 -1.20
C GLY A 123 -0.52 9.39 -0.90
N ALA A 124 0.08 9.03 0.24
CA ALA A 124 0.23 7.64 0.67
C ALA A 124 -1.13 6.98 0.95
N THR A 125 -2.05 7.67 1.63
CA THR A 125 -3.41 7.19 1.89
C THR A 125 -4.18 6.93 0.60
N VAL A 126 -4.14 7.86 -0.35
CA VAL A 126 -4.81 7.70 -1.65
C VAL A 126 -4.17 6.55 -2.43
N LEU A 127 -2.85 6.49 -2.50
CA LEU A 127 -2.14 5.42 -3.20
C LEU A 127 -2.50 4.04 -2.62
N LEU A 128 -2.36 3.86 -1.31
CA LEU A 128 -2.70 2.59 -0.64
C LEU A 128 -4.19 2.25 -0.79
N GLY A 129 -5.07 3.25 -0.70
CA GLY A 129 -6.50 3.09 -0.93
C GLY A 129 -6.81 2.59 -2.35
N THR A 130 -6.18 3.19 -3.37
CA THR A 130 -6.35 2.76 -4.77
C THR A 130 -5.84 1.34 -5.01
N ILE A 131 -4.71 0.98 -4.40
CA ILE A 131 -4.11 -0.36 -4.56
C ILE A 131 -4.97 -1.40 -3.87
N ALA A 132 -5.43 -1.13 -2.65
CA ALA A 132 -6.32 -2.01 -1.92
C ALA A 132 -7.67 -2.18 -2.66
N LEU A 133 -8.21 -1.10 -3.22
CA LEU A 133 -9.43 -1.15 -4.01
C LEU A 133 -9.23 -1.99 -5.28
N ALA A 134 -8.11 -1.82 -6.00
CA ALA A 134 -7.76 -2.66 -7.14
C ALA A 134 -7.59 -4.13 -6.75
N ALA A 135 -6.92 -4.40 -5.61
CA ALA A 135 -6.74 -5.75 -5.08
C ALA A 135 -8.07 -6.41 -4.67
N CYS A 136 -9.03 -5.65 -4.14
CA CYS A 136 -10.39 -6.14 -3.81
C CYS A 136 -11.26 -6.33 -5.06
N LEU A 137 -11.08 -5.51 -6.11
CA LEU A 137 -11.87 -5.62 -7.34
C LEU A 137 -11.53 -6.88 -8.15
N LEU A 138 -10.29 -7.35 -8.09
CA LEU A 138 -9.86 -8.59 -8.77
C LEU A 138 -10.66 -9.84 -8.32
N PRO A 139 -10.72 -10.22 -7.02
CA PRO A 139 -11.52 -11.35 -6.54
C PRO A 139 -13.02 -11.08 -6.70
N ALA A 140 -13.49 -9.85 -6.49
CA ALA A 140 -14.91 -9.52 -6.64
C ALA A 140 -15.39 -9.71 -8.09
N ARG A 141 -14.59 -9.28 -9.08
CA ARG A 141 -14.87 -9.55 -10.49
C ARG A 141 -14.79 -11.03 -10.80
N ARG A 142 -13.81 -11.74 -10.24
CA ARG A 142 -13.68 -13.19 -10.41
C ARG A 142 -14.92 -13.91 -9.88
N ALA A 143 -15.43 -13.57 -8.69
CA ALA A 143 -16.65 -14.13 -8.12
C ALA A 143 -17.91 -13.88 -8.97
N THR A 144 -18.01 -12.72 -9.65
CA THR A 144 -19.12 -12.44 -10.57
C THR A 144 -18.99 -13.12 -11.93
N HIS A 145 -17.78 -13.57 -12.30
CA HIS A 145 -17.49 -14.28 -13.55
C HIS A 145 -17.39 -15.81 -13.37
N VAL A 146 -17.32 -16.30 -12.13
CA VAL A 146 -17.49 -17.73 -11.86
C VAL A 146 -18.94 -18.06 -12.16
N ASP A 147 -19.13 -18.80 -13.26
CA ASP A 147 -20.44 -19.18 -13.76
C ASP A 147 -21.27 -19.85 -12.64
N PRO A 148 -22.46 -19.30 -12.30
CA PRO A 148 -23.35 -19.89 -11.30
C PRO A 148 -23.82 -21.31 -11.67
N ILE A 149 -23.63 -21.71 -12.93
CA ILE A 149 -23.88 -23.08 -13.41
C ILE A 149 -22.87 -24.10 -12.85
N VAL A 150 -21.65 -23.71 -12.49
CA VAL A 150 -20.67 -24.63 -11.87
C VAL A 150 -21.01 -24.87 -10.39
N ALA A 151 -21.59 -23.88 -9.71
CA ALA A 151 -22.03 -24.01 -8.33
C ALA A 151 -23.23 -24.98 -8.15
N LEU A 152 -24.03 -25.20 -9.20
CA LEU A 152 -25.14 -26.17 -9.18
C LEU A 152 -24.73 -27.60 -9.57
N ARG A 153 -23.48 -27.84 -10.00
CA ARG A 153 -23.03 -29.15 -10.49
C ARG A 153 -22.23 -29.95 -9.45
N TYR A 154 -22.17 -29.45 -8.22
CA TYR A 154 -21.62 -30.18 -7.07
C TYR A 154 -22.69 -30.73 -6.11
N GLU A 155 -23.93 -30.82 -6.58
CA GLU A 155 -24.97 -31.65 -5.97
C GLU A 155 -25.31 -32.84 -6.88
#